data_AF-A0A2D6XM24-F1
#
_entry.id   AF-A0A2D6XM24-F1
#
_cell.length_a   1.000
_cell.length_b   1.000
_cell.length_c   1.000
_cell.angle_alpha   90.00
_cell.angle_beta   90.00
_cell.angle_gamma   90.00
#
_symmetry.space_group_name_H-M   'P 1'
#
loop_
_entity.id
_entity.type
_entity.pdbx_description
1 polymer ?
#
loop_
_entity_poly.entity_id
_entity_poly.type
_entity_poly.pdbx_seq_one_letter_code
_entity_poly.pdbx_strand_id
1 'polypeptide(L)' 'MEYGKTRIKNITWMPPFREGEFGYLIIDNEPCFINSWHTFDDYGCEMEIVEVACRDGKTKDAYSDDGGESWRLEAF' A
#
# COMPACT_ATOMS: atom_id res chain seq x y z
N MET A 1 7.68 27.85 9.43
CA MET A 1 6.76 26.73 9.21
C MET A 1 7.52 25.72 8.40
N GLU A 2 8.18 24.78 9.07
CA GLU A 2 8.93 23.72 8.41
C GLU A 2 7.89 22.67 8.01
N TYR A 3 7.60 22.56 6.71
CA TYR A 3 6.81 21.45 6.20
C TYR A 3 7.61 20.19 6.51
N GLY A 4 7.15 19.43 7.50
CA GLY A 4 7.77 18.19 7.91
C GLY A 4 7.95 17.33 6.66
N LYS A 5 9.20 17.02 6.31
CA LYS A 5 9.54 16.17 5.18
C LYS A 5 8.68 14.91 5.27
N THR A 6 7.75 14.74 4.33
CA THR A 6 7.06 13.46 4.12
C THR A 6 8.16 12.43 3.98
N ARG A 7 8.36 11.62 5.02
CA ARG A 7 9.37 10.58 4.99
C ARG A 7 8.88 9.61 3.93
N ILE A 8 9.55 9.56 2.79
CA ILE A 8 9.29 8.55 1.76
C ILE A 8 9.50 7.21 2.48
N LYS A 9 8.40 6.50 2.72
CA LYS A 9 8.44 5.19 3.34
C LYS A 9 8.94 4.21 2.29
N ASN A 10 9.83 3.31 2.69
CA ASN A 10 10.18 2.19 1.84
C ASN A 10 9.01 1.22 1.88
N ILE A 11 8.33 1.06 0.75
CA ILE A 11 7.18 0.16 0.60
C ILE A 11 7.52 -0.87 -0.48
N THR A 12 7.34 -2.14 -0.16
CA THR A 12 7.58 -3.24 -1.10
C THR A 12 6.40 -4.20 -1.05
N TRP A 13 5.81 -4.49 -2.20
CA TRP A 13 4.78 -5.51 -2.32
C TRP A 13 5.37 -6.91 -2.31
N MET A 14 4.70 -7.82 -1.61
CA MET A 14 5.07 -9.22 -1.51
C MET A 14 3.86 -10.09 -1.83
N PRO A 15 4.04 -11.17 -2.62
CA PRO A 15 2.96 -12.06 -2.99
C PRO A 15 2.39 -12.80 -1.77
N PRO A 16 1.16 -13.33 -1.89
CA PRO A 16 0.54 -14.12 -0.84
C PRO A 16 1.30 -15.42 -0.54
N PHE A 17 1.24 -15.86 0.72
CA PHE A 17 1.77 -17.16 1.13
C PHE A 17 0.77 -18.29 0.89
N ARG A 18 -0.52 -17.97 0.84
CA ARG A 18 -1.62 -18.94 0.71
C ARG A 18 -2.53 -18.56 -0.44
N GLU A 19 -3.14 -19.57 -1.02
CA GLU A 19 -4.20 -19.37 -2.01
C GLU A 19 -5.38 -18.63 -1.40
N GLY A 20 -5.89 -17.62 -2.12
CA GLY A 20 -7.01 -16.78 -1.67
C GLY A 20 -6.62 -15.54 -0.87
N GLU A 21 -5.33 -15.30 -0.60
CA GLU A 21 -4.83 -14.05 -0.01
C GLU A 21 -4.35 -13.08 -1.10
N PHE A 22 -4.35 -11.78 -0.80
CA PHE A 22 -3.83 -10.73 -1.69
C PHE A 22 -2.31 -10.53 -1.60
N GLY A 23 -1.70 -10.88 -0.46
CA GLY A 23 -0.31 -10.59 -0.16
C GLY A 23 -0.14 -9.60 0.99
N TYR A 24 1.03 -8.97 1.06
CA TYR A 24 1.36 -8.00 2.10
C TYR A 24 2.32 -6.94 1.57
N LEU A 25 2.29 -5.77 2.18
CA LEU A 25 3.26 -4.71 1.97
C LEU A 25 4.27 -4.71 3.13
N ILE A 26 5.56 -4.63 2.82
CA ILE A 26 6.59 -4.30 3.80
C ILE A 26 6.70 -2.78 3.83
N ILE A 27 6.25 -2.15 4.92
CA ILE A 27 6.25 -0.69 5.11
C ILE A 27 7.22 -0.36 6.24
N ASP A 28 8.30 0.37 5.95
CA ASP A 28 9.34 0.71 6.94
C ASP A 28 9.89 -0.53 7.69
N ASN A 29 10.10 -1.64 6.95
CA ASN A 29 10.50 -2.97 7.45
C ASN A 29 9.46 -3.71 8.30
N GLU A 30 8.23 -3.22 8.41
CA GLU A 30 7.14 -3.91 9.10
C GLU A 30 6.17 -4.53 8.08
N PRO A 31 5.82 -5.82 8.21
CA PRO A 31 4.81 -6.43 7.35
C PRO A 31 3.40 -5.93 7.70
N CYS A 32 2.66 -5.52 6.68
CA CYS A 32 1.26 -5.12 6.75
C CYS A 32 0.44 -5.91 5.73
N PHE A 33 -0.54 -6.68 6.20
CA PHE A 33 -1.30 -7.63 5.37
C PHE A 33 -2.43 -6.92 4.64
N ILE A 34 -2.61 -7.24 3.35
CA ILE A 34 -3.66 -6.64 2.53
C ILE A 34 -5.01 -7.31 2.88
N ASN A 35 -5.97 -6.50 3.33
CA ASN A 35 -7.33 -6.93 3.64
C ASN A 35 -8.26 -6.81 2.44
N SER A 36 -8.08 -5.77 1.64
CA SER A 36 -8.86 -5.48 0.45
C SER A 36 -7.98 -4.89 -0.64
N TRP A 37 -8.37 -5.14 -1.89
CA TRP A 37 -7.71 -4.63 -3.08
C TRP A 37 -8.77 -4.11 -4.03
N HIS A 38 -8.63 -2.85 -4.44
CA HIS A 38 -9.53 -2.18 -5.38
C HIS A 38 -8.73 -1.57 -6.52
N THR A 39 -9.16 -1.87 -7.75
CA THR A 39 -8.60 -1.29 -8.97
C THR A 39 -9.60 -0.29 -9.54
N PHE A 40 -9.12 0.90 -9.88
CA PHE A 40 -9.88 1.94 -10.56
C PHE A 40 -9.22 2.25 -11.89
N ASP A 41 -9.98 2.24 -12.98
CA ASP A 41 -9.55 2.77 -14.27
C ASP A 41 -10.31 4.08 -14.52
N ASP A 42 -9.56 5.19 -14.56
CA ASP A 42 -10.10 6.50 -14.94
C ASP A 42 -9.37 7.03 -16.18
N TYR A 43 -10.04 6.91 -17.34
CA TYR A 43 -9.54 7.36 -18.65
C TYR A 43 -8.14 6.84 -19.01
N GLY A 44 -7.82 5.59 -18.67
CA GLY A 44 -6.53 4.95 -19.00
C GLY A 44 -5.44 5.15 -17.95
N CYS A 45 -5.77 5.75 -16.81
CA CYS A 45 -4.95 5.70 -15.61
C CYS A 45 -5.49 4.59 -14.69
N GLU A 46 -4.75 3.49 -14.60
CA GLU A 46 -5.04 2.39 -13.67
C GLU A 46 -4.44 2.72 -12.30
N MET A 47 -5.30 2.73 -11.27
CA MET A 47 -4.92 2.99 -9.90
C MET A 47 -5.33 1.82 -9.01
N GLU A 48 -4.37 1.28 -8.28
CA GLU A 48 -4.57 0.25 -7.28
C GLU A 48 -4.63 0.89 -5.90
N ILE A 49 -5.61 0.48 -5.10
CA ILE A 49 -5.77 0.91 -3.71
C ILE A 49 -5.92 -0.35 -2.85
N VAL A 50 -5.08 -0.47 -1.82
CA VAL A 50 -5.13 -1.57 -0.86
C VAL A 50 -5.26 -1.06 0.56
N GLU A 51 -6.16 -1.67 1.33
CA GLU A 51 -6.21 -1.49 2.78
C GLU A 51 -5.24 -2.51 3.41
N VAL A 52 -4.29 -2.03 4.20
CA VAL A 52 -3.36 -2.91 4.93
C VAL A 52 -3.53 -2.82 6.44
N ALA A 53 -3.50 -3.98 7.10
CA ALA A 53 -3.42 -4.08 8.56
C ALA A 53 -1.99 -4.35 9.01
N CYS A 54 -1.42 -3.41 9.78
CA CYS A 54 -0.08 -3.53 10.35
C CYS A 54 -0.14 -4.04 11.81
N ARG A 55 1.01 -4.46 12.36
CA ARG A 55 1.13 -4.95 13.75
C ARG A 55 0.73 -3.92 14.82
N ASP A 56 0.75 -2.63 14.47
CA ASP A 56 0.28 -1.54 15.34
C ASP A 56 -1.24 -1.54 15.57
N GLY A 57 -1.98 -2.44 14.92
CA GLY A 57 -3.43 -2.57 15.02
C GLY A 57 -4.18 -1.49 14.23
N LYS A 58 -3.49 -0.68 13.43
CA LYS A 58 -4.08 0.35 12.57
C LYS A 58 -4.17 -0.14 11.14
N THR A 59 -5.26 0.22 10.48
CA THR A 59 -5.39 0.12 9.03
C THR A 59 -4.79 1.36 8.37
N LYS A 60 -4.22 1.17 7.18
CA LYS A 60 -3.63 2.23 6.34
C LYS A 60 -3.99 1.93 4.90
N ASP A 61 -4.27 2.96 4.13
CA ASP A 61 -4.47 2.83 2.69
C ASP A 61 -3.15 3.08 1.96
N ALA A 62 -2.81 2.16 1.05
CA ALA A 62 -1.67 2.29 0.15
C ALA A 62 -2.16 2.31 -1.30
N TYR A 63 -1.44 3.06 -2.13
CA TYR A 63 -1.83 3.37 -3.50
C TYR A 63 -0.70 3.06 -4.45
N SER A 64 -1.03 2.60 -5.65
CA SER A 64 -0.16 2.50 -6.81
C SER A 64 -0.87 3.06 -8.03
N ASP A 65 -0.16 3.81 -8.87
CA ASP A 65 -0.61 4.36 -10.16
C ASP A 65 0.16 3.76 -11.34
N ASP A 66 0.83 2.63 -11.11
CA ASP A 66 1.66 1.90 -12.07
C ASP A 66 1.36 0.38 -12.04
N GLY A 67 0.13 -0.01 -11.72
CA GLY A 67 -0.30 -1.41 -11.72
C GLY A 67 0.37 -2.27 -10.63
N GLY A 68 0.73 -1.66 -9.51
CA GLY A 68 1.33 -2.33 -8.34
C GLY A 68 2.86 -2.40 -8.37
N GLU A 69 3.55 -1.75 -9.33
CA GLU A 69 5.01 -1.73 -9.39
C GLU A 69 5.63 -0.90 -8.26
N SER A 70 5.02 0.24 -7.90
CA SER A 70 5.44 1.09 -6.80
C SER A 70 4.27 1.54 -5.93
N TRP A 71 4.53 1.74 -4.63
CA TRP A 71 3.50 1.97 -3.62
C TRP A 71 3.80 3.20 -2.76
N ARG A 72 2.75 3.93 -2.38
CA ARG A 72 2.79 5.10 -1.48
C ARG A 72 1.67 5.04 -0.44
N LEU A 73 1.91 5.62 0.74
CA LEU A 73 0.84 5.94 1.70
C LEU A 73 0.46 7.40 1.54
N GLU A 74 -0.83 7.75 1.67
CA GLU A 74 -1.20 9.15 1.88
C GLU A 74 -0.65 9.64 3.22
N ALA A 75 -0.03 10.82 3.19
CA ALA A 75 0.38 11.54 4.39
C ALA A 75 -0.76 12.49 4.78
N PHE A 76 -1.41 12.23 5.90
CA PHE A 76 -2.27 13.20 6.59
C PHE A 76 -1.42 14.13 7.47
#